data_AF-A0A9C9DAP5-F1
#
_entry.id   AF-A0A9C9DAP5-F1
#
_cell.length_a   1.000
_cell.length_b   1.000
_cell.length_c   1.000
_cell.angle_alpha   90.00
_cell.angle_beta   90.00
_cell.angle_gamma   90.00
#
_symmetry.space_group_name_H-M   'P 1'
#
loop_
_entity.id
_entity.type
_entity.pdbx_description
1 polymer ?
#
loop_
_entity_poly.entity_id
_entity_poly.type
_entity_poly.pdbx_seq_one_letter_code
_entity_poly.pdbx_strand_id
1 'polypeptide(L)'
;MNKQLIRTMTAVVLVLGLFSSVQAENSDQSAIRTLLQTYEQVLNAGDVSGVLRLYTRDGVFMAPHNPSAVGIHAIKTAYES
;
A
#
# COMPACT_ATOMS: atom_id res chain seq x y z
N MET A 1 -34.55 -13.48 -32.04
CA MET A 1 -33.41 -13.56 -31.11
C MET A 1 -33.50 -14.87 -30.32
N ASN A 2 -32.45 -15.69 -30.32
CA ASN A 2 -32.50 -17.08 -29.84
C ASN A 2 -32.38 -17.16 -28.31
N LYS A 3 -33.41 -17.68 -27.62
CA LYS A 3 -33.50 -17.69 -26.15
C LYS A 3 -32.40 -18.51 -25.45
N GLN A 4 -31.78 -19.45 -26.17
CA GLN A 4 -30.64 -20.24 -25.68
C GLN A 4 -29.33 -19.42 -25.59
N LEU A 5 -29.12 -18.47 -26.50
CA LEU A 5 -27.97 -17.56 -26.48
C LEU A 5 -28.03 -16.58 -25.30
N ILE A 6 -29.24 -16.17 -24.90
CA ILE A 6 -29.45 -15.27 -23.77
C ILE A 6 -29.15 -15.99 -22.45
N ARG A 7 -29.56 -17.26 -22.31
CA ARG A 7 -29.33 -18.05 -21.08
C ARG A 7 -27.86 -18.38 -20.84
N THR A 8 -27.08 -18.64 -21.89
CA THR A 8 -25.65 -18.92 -21.74
C THR A 8 -24.84 -17.65 -21.45
N MET A 9 -25.19 -16.49 -22.03
CA MET A 9 -24.54 -15.22 -21.69
C MET A 9 -24.74 -14.81 -20.22
N THR A 10 -25.91 -15.05 -19.62
CA THR A 10 -26.16 -14.69 -18.22
C THR A 10 -25.35 -15.55 -17.24
N ALA A 11 -25.12 -16.83 -17.54
CA ALA A 11 -24.35 -17.72 -16.68
C ALA A 11 -22.86 -17.37 -16.61
N VAL A 12 -22.29 -16.84 -17.70
CA VAL A 12 -20.86 -16.46 -17.77
C VAL A 12 -20.55 -15.22 -16.93
N VAL A 13 -21.46 -14.24 -16.89
CA VAL A 13 -21.27 -12.97 -16.14
C VAL A 13 -21.26 -13.20 -14.63
N LEU A 14 -22.01 -14.19 -14.12
CA LEU A 14 -22.09 -14.47 -12.69
C LEU A 14 -20.80 -15.08 -12.12
N VAL A 15 -20.03 -15.81 -12.93
CA VAL A 15 -18.79 -16.49 -12.50
C VAL A 15 -17.58 -15.53 -12.51
N LEU A 16 -17.59 -14.51 -13.36
CA LEU A 16 -16.49 -13.53 -13.48
C LEU A 16 -16.39 -12.57 -12.28
N GLY A 17 -17.48 -12.30 -11.57
CA GLY A 17 -17.51 -11.34 -10.45
C GLY A 17 -16.82 -11.81 -9.17
N LEU A 18 -16.46 -13.09 -9.05
CA LEU A 18 -15.92 -13.68 -7.81
C LEU A 18 -14.38 -13.71 -7.74
N PHE A 19 -13.67 -13.36 -8.83
CA PHE A 19 -12.21 -13.40 -8.87
C PHE A 19 -11.52 -12.07 -8.50
N SER A 20 -12.27 -10.97 -8.43
CA SER A 20 -11.70 -9.63 -8.28
C SER A 20 -11.14 -9.33 -6.88
N SER A 21 -11.74 -9.89 -5.83
CA SER A 21 -11.37 -9.60 -4.44
C SER A 21 -10.09 -10.31 -3.98
N VAL A 22 -9.88 -11.58 -4.38
CA VAL A 22 -8.66 -12.35 -4.04
C VAL A 22 -7.41 -11.81 -4.76
N GLN A 23 -7.56 -11.29 -5.98
CA GLN A 23 -6.45 -10.71 -6.72
C GLN A 23 -6.00 -9.37 -6.12
N ALA A 24 -6.94 -8.55 -5.62
CA ALA A 24 -6.67 -7.28 -4.95
C ALA A 24 -5.95 -7.46 -3.61
N GLU A 25 -6.37 -8.42 -2.79
CA GLU A 25 -5.71 -8.73 -1.50
C GLU A 25 -4.24 -9.14 -1.67
N ASN A 26 -3.95 -9.98 -2.67
CA ASN A 26 -2.57 -10.36 -2.99
C ASN A 26 -1.74 -9.17 -3.51
N SER A 27 -2.36 -8.24 -4.22
CA SER A 27 -1.71 -7.03 -4.73
C SER A 27 -1.29 -6.10 -3.60
N ASP A 28 -2.19 -5.83 -2.64
CA ASP A 28 -1.91 -4.95 -1.52
C ASP A 28 -0.84 -5.53 -0.58
N GLN A 29 -0.89 -6.85 -0.33
CA GLN A 29 0.15 -7.53 0.44
C GLN A 29 1.53 -7.42 -0.23
N SER A 30 1.59 -7.55 -1.55
CA SER A 30 2.83 -7.37 -2.31
C SER A 30 3.34 -5.93 -2.19
N ALA A 31 2.46 -4.94 -2.37
CA ALA A 31 2.80 -3.53 -2.26
C ALA A 31 3.32 -3.15 -0.87
N ILE A 32 2.70 -3.66 0.21
CA ILE A 32 3.16 -3.45 1.58
C ILE A 32 4.55 -4.07 1.80
N ARG A 33 4.80 -5.29 1.29
CA ARG A 33 6.12 -5.92 1.39
C ARG A 33 7.19 -5.11 0.68
N THR A 34 6.90 -4.63 -0.53
CA THR A 34 7.81 -3.76 -1.27
C THR A 34 8.07 -2.46 -0.52
N LEU A 35 7.03 -1.84 0.06
CA LEU A 35 7.17 -0.63 0.88
C LEU A 35 8.12 -0.85 2.06
N LEU A 36 7.97 -1.97 2.79
CA LEU A 36 8.83 -2.31 3.92
C LEU A 36 10.28 -2.57 3.50
N GLN A 37 10.50 -3.25 2.37
CA GLN A 37 11.83 -3.48 1.80
C GLN A 37 12.49 -2.16 1.38
N THR A 38 11.75 -1.27 0.73
CA THR A 38 12.27 0.07 0.38
C THR A 38 12.60 0.86 1.63
N TYR A 39 11.74 0.84 2.65
CA TYR A 39 11.98 1.49 3.94
C TYR A 39 13.30 1.02 4.58
N GLU A 40 13.53 -0.30 4.64
CA GLU A 40 14.78 -0.87 5.15
C GLU A 40 16.01 -0.37 4.38
N GLN A 41 15.94 -0.38 3.04
CA GLN A 41 17.05 0.04 2.18
C GLN A 41 17.42 1.52 2.39
N VAL A 42 16.44 2.42 2.35
CA VAL A 42 16.69 3.86 2.51
C VAL A 42 17.13 4.20 3.94
N LEU A 43 16.61 3.50 4.95
CA LEU A 43 17.03 3.67 6.34
C LEU A 43 18.48 3.23 6.54
N ASN A 44 18.86 2.04 6.04
CA ASN A 44 20.22 1.52 6.14
C ASN A 44 21.23 2.36 5.34
N ALA A 45 20.78 3.02 4.28
CA ALA A 45 21.60 3.95 3.49
C ALA A 45 21.71 5.36 4.12
N GLY A 46 20.95 5.66 5.19
CA GLY A 46 20.87 7.01 5.75
C GLY A 46 20.18 8.03 4.81
N ASP A 47 19.38 7.58 3.84
CA ASP A 47 18.67 8.45 2.90
C ASP A 47 17.37 8.99 3.52
N VAL A 48 17.48 10.08 4.28
CA VAL A 48 16.34 10.77 4.90
C VAL A 48 15.29 11.18 3.86
N SER A 49 15.72 11.66 2.69
CA SER A 49 14.79 12.05 1.62
C SER A 49 14.04 10.84 1.07
N GLY A 50 14.70 9.68 1.00
CA GLY A 50 14.12 8.40 0.66
C GLY A 50 13.05 7.96 1.65
N VAL A 51 13.36 8.01 2.94
CA VAL A 51 12.39 7.67 4.00
C VAL A 51 11.15 8.56 3.92
N LEU A 52 11.32 9.88 3.74
CA LEU A 52 10.20 10.81 3.70
C LEU A 52 9.24 10.57 2.52
N ARG A 53 9.71 10.04 1.39
CA ARG A 53 8.83 9.69 0.25
C ARG A 53 7.87 8.54 0.55
N LEU A 54 8.15 7.74 1.59
CA LEU A 54 7.31 6.60 1.98
C LEU A 54 6.14 7.00 2.89
N TYR A 55 6.14 8.24 3.39
CA TYR A 55 5.10 8.77 4.24
C TYR A 55 4.07 9.60 3.45
N THR A 56 2.83 9.56 3.91
CA THR A 56 1.83 10.55 3.53
C THR A 56 2.13 11.90 4.20
N ARG A 57 1.50 12.98 3.72
CA ARG A 57 1.71 14.34 4.27
C ARG A 57 1.37 14.42 5.77
N ASP A 58 0.38 13.65 6.19
CA ASP A 58 -0.15 13.52 7.55
C ASP A 58 0.35 12.26 8.28
N GLY A 59 1.42 11.63 7.79
CA GLY A 59 1.99 10.43 8.38
C GLY A 59 2.40 10.62 9.84
N VAL A 60 2.51 9.50 10.55
CA VAL A 60 2.95 9.45 11.95
C VAL A 60 4.16 8.54 12.07
N PHE A 61 5.23 9.02 12.68
CA PHE A 61 6.41 8.24 13.04
C PHE A 61 6.49 8.08 14.56
N MET A 62 6.66 6.84 15.02
CA MET A 62 6.66 6.46 16.44
C MET A 62 7.98 5.79 16.80
N ALA A 63 9.05 6.58 16.94
CA ALA A 63 10.32 6.06 17.44
C ALA A 63 10.18 5.55 18.88
N PRO A 64 10.80 4.42 19.24
CA PRO A 64 10.82 3.93 20.62
C PRO A 64 11.37 5.01 21.57
N HIS A 65 10.75 5.14 22.75
CA HIS A 65 11.17 6.06 23.81
C HIS A 65 11.15 7.56 23.45
N ASN A 66 10.56 7.93 22.31
CA ASN A 66 10.42 9.31 21.86
C ASN A 66 8.93 9.67 21.69
N PRO A 67 8.57 10.97 21.80
CA PRO A 67 7.26 11.43 21.35
C PRO A 67 7.03 11.09 19.88
N SER A 68 5.77 10.81 19.52
CA SER A 68 5.42 10.59 18.11
C SER A 68 5.55 11.89 17.31
N ALA A 69 6.13 11.79 16.12
CA ALA A 69 6.20 12.88 15.15
C ALA A 69 5.00 12.80 14.21
N VAL A 70 4.17 13.84 14.17
CA VAL A 70 2.93 13.88 13.36
C VAL A 70 3.09 14.92 12.24
N GLY A 71 2.90 14.47 11.00
CA GLY A 71 3.04 15.26 9.79
C GLY A 71 4.48 15.27 9.24
N ILE A 72 4.60 15.41 7.92
CA ILE A 72 5.87 15.20 7.19
C ILE A 72 7.03 16.09 7.67
N HIS A 73 6.74 17.32 8.11
CA HIS A 73 7.76 18.22 8.65
C HIS A 73 8.32 17.73 9.99
N ALA A 74 7.46 17.25 10.89
CA ALA A 74 7.89 16.70 12.17
C ALA A 74 8.68 15.40 11.98
N ILE A 75 8.27 14.56 11.03
CA ILE A 75 8.99 13.33 10.68
C ILE A 75 10.38 13.66 10.15
N LYS A 76 10.50 14.66 9.26
CA LYS A 76 11.80 15.12 8.76
C LYS A 76 12.72 15.54 9.91
N THR A 77 12.22 16.38 10.82
CA THR A 77 12.99 16.80 12.00
C THR A 77 13.45 15.62 12.85
N ALA A 78 12.62 14.58 13.03
CA ALA A 78 12.97 13.40 13.80
C ALA A 78 14.07 12.52 13.17
N TYR A 79 14.25 12.53 11.85
CA TYR A 79 15.33 11.81 11.17
C TYR A 79 16.63 12.62 11.04
N GLU A 80 16.55 13.94 11.18
CA GLU A 80 17.71 14.85 11.06
C GLU A 80 18.34 15.23 12.42
N SER A 81 17.67 14.91 13.52
CA SER A 81 18.13 15.16 14.90
C SER A 81 19.10 14.09 15.39
#